data_AF-A0A382FTD6-F1
#
_entry.id   AF-A0A382FTD6-F1
#
_cell.length_a   1.000
_cell.length_b   1.000
_cell.length_c   1.000
_cell.angle_alpha   90.00
_cell.angle_beta   90.00
_cell.angle_gamma   90.00
#
_symmetry.space_group_name_H-M   'P 1'
#
loop_
_entity.id
_entity.type
_entity.pdbx_description
1 polymer ?
#
loop_
_entity_poly.entity_id
_entity_poly.type
_entity_poly.pdbx_seq_one_letter_code
_entity_poly.pdbx_strand_id
1 'polypeptide(L)'
;MAPDRPPSVDRLARSLADTGLPHPLLVDAARQAIADDEPATVEARARDLAGSMGRHFLTGVVNATGVLLHTNLGRAPWGTAFDDTRYSTLE
;
A
#
# COMPACT_ATOMS: atom_id res chain seq x y z
N MET A 1 -23.72 -9.34 -32.63
CA MET A 1 -23.14 -9.49 -31.28
C MET A 1 -22.35 -8.22 -31.03
N ALA A 2 -22.77 -7.36 -30.09
CA ALA A 2 -21.99 -6.16 -29.78
C ALA A 2 -20.60 -6.63 -29.29
N PRO A 3 -19.50 -5.98 -29.69
CA PRO A 3 -18.20 -6.30 -29.10
C PRO A 3 -18.34 -6.13 -27.59
N ASP A 4 -17.86 -7.13 -26.84
CA ASP A 4 -17.90 -7.15 -25.39
C ASP A 4 -17.03 -5.98 -24.89
N ARG A 5 -17.66 -4.84 -24.63
CA ARG A 5 -16.96 -3.60 -24.33
C ARG A 5 -16.46 -3.70 -22.90
N PRO A 6 -15.18 -3.37 -22.62
CA PRO A 6 -14.68 -3.38 -21.25
C PRO A 6 -15.54 -2.48 -20.34
N PRO A 7 -15.65 -2.82 -19.04
CA PRO A 7 -16.46 -2.06 -18.10
C PRO A 7 -15.93 -0.63 -17.94
N SER A 8 -16.78 0.26 -17.44
CA SER A 8 -16.38 1.63 -17.09
C SER A 8 -15.33 1.61 -15.97
N VAL A 9 -14.18 2.26 -16.21
CA VAL A 9 -13.11 2.44 -15.23
C VAL A 9 -13.64 3.08 -13.95
N ASP A 10 -14.43 4.16 -14.05
CA ASP A 10 -14.98 4.86 -12.89
C ASP A 10 -15.94 3.98 -12.09
N ARG A 11 -16.78 3.18 -12.78
CA ARG A 11 -17.68 2.24 -12.11
C ARG A 11 -16.90 1.21 -11.31
N LEU A 12 -15.84 0.66 -11.89
CA LEU A 12 -14.97 -0.32 -11.24
C LEU A 12 -14.17 0.30 -10.09
N ALA A 13 -13.65 1.52 -10.25
CA ALA A 13 -12.96 2.22 -9.17
C ALA A 13 -13.88 2.49 -7.97
N ARG A 14 -15.15 2.85 -8.21
CA ARG A 14 -16.13 3.07 -7.15
C ARG A 14 -16.55 1.78 -6.43
N SER A 15 -16.54 0.62 -7.08
CA SER A 15 -16.85 -0.65 -6.41
C SER A 15 -15.75 -1.10 -5.43
N LEU A 16 -14.53 -0.56 -5.57
CA LEU A 16 -13.38 -0.85 -4.70
C LEU A 16 -13.22 0.15 -3.54
N ALA A 17 -14.16 1.07 -3.34
CA ALA A 17 -14.06 2.12 -2.32
C ALA A 17 -13.97 1.56 -0.88
N ASP A 18 -14.41 0.32 -0.67
CA ASP A 18 -14.34 -0.40 0.60
C ASP A 18 -12.90 -0.79 1.01
N THR A 19 -11.94 -0.74 0.08
CA THR A 19 -10.52 -1.04 0.35
C THR A 19 -9.79 0.04 1.15
N GLY A 20 -10.38 1.23 1.31
CA GLY A 20 -9.79 2.34 2.06
C GLY A 20 -8.65 3.09 1.35
N LEU A 21 -8.36 2.77 0.08
CA LEU A 21 -7.33 3.46 -0.70
C LEU A 21 -7.84 4.80 -1.27
N PRO A 22 -6.94 5.78 -1.47
CA PRO A 22 -7.26 6.99 -2.21
C PRO A 22 -7.82 6.67 -3.60
N HIS A 23 -8.87 7.38 -4.00
CA HIS A 23 -9.56 7.14 -5.28
C HIS A 23 -8.65 7.09 -6.52
N PRO A 24 -7.57 7.92 -6.65
CA PRO A 24 -6.64 7.79 -7.77
C PRO A 24 -6.01 6.39 -7.90
N LEU A 25 -5.66 5.73 -6.78
CA LEU A 25 -5.10 4.38 -6.82
C LEU A 25 -6.14 3.33 -7.22
N LEU A 26 -7.41 3.54 -6.86
CA LEU A 26 -8.51 2.67 -7.30
C LEU A 26 -8.74 2.78 -8.81
N VAL A 27 -8.60 3.99 -9.36
CA VAL A 27 -8.64 4.22 -10.81
C VAL A 27 -7.47 3.54 -11.50
N ASP A 28 -6.26 3.61 -10.94
CA ASP A 28 -5.10 2.94 -11.51
C ASP A 28 -5.25 1.40 -11.50
N ALA A 29 -5.75 0.83 -10.40
CA ALA A 29 -6.05 -0.60 -10.31
C ALA A 29 -7.11 -1.02 -11.33
N ALA A 30 -8.18 -0.22 -11.49
CA ALA A 30 -9.23 -0.47 -12.48
C ALA A 30 -8.69 -0.40 -13.93
N ARG A 31 -7.84 0.59 -14.24
CA ARG A 31 -7.22 0.72 -15.57
C ARG A 31 -6.31 -0.46 -15.88
N GLN A 32 -5.49 -0.89 -14.92
CA GLN A 32 -4.60 -2.03 -15.09
C GLN A 32 -5.39 -3.33 -15.30
N ALA A 33 -6.42 -3.58 -14.49
CA ALA A 33 -7.25 -4.78 -14.66
C ALA A 33 -7.98 -4.82 -16.02
N ILE A 34 -8.45 -3.67 -16.50
CA ILE A 34 -9.10 -3.59 -17.83
C ILE A 34 -8.08 -3.80 -18.96
N ALA A 35 -6.84 -3.36 -18.78
CA ALA A 35 -5.78 -3.55 -19.78
C ALA A 35 -5.35 -5.02 -19.93
N ASP A 36 -5.60 -5.85 -18.92
CA ASP A 36 -5.34 -7.31 -18.96
C ASP A 36 -6.37 -8.07 -19.86
N ASP A 37 -7.40 -7.38 -20.41
CA ASP A 37 -8.38 -7.84 -21.40
C ASP A 37 -9.11 -9.17 -21.08
N GLU A 38 -9.34 -9.45 -19.79
CA GLU A 38 -10.03 -10.64 -19.30
C GLU A 38 -11.34 -10.25 -18.57
N PRO A 39 -12.46 -10.01 -19.28
CA PRO A 39 -13.68 -9.43 -18.71
C PRO A 39 -14.27 -10.24 -17.55
N ALA A 40 -14.15 -11.56 -17.59
CA ALA A 40 -14.68 -12.46 -16.57
C ALA A 40 -13.98 -12.30 -15.20
N THR A 41 -12.75 -11.77 -15.18
CA THR A 41 -11.93 -11.69 -13.97
C THR A 41 -11.56 -10.26 -13.57
N VAL A 42 -11.97 -9.26 -14.38
CA VAL A 42 -11.57 -7.86 -14.23
C VAL A 42 -11.81 -7.29 -12.82
N GLU A 43 -12.92 -7.65 -12.17
CA GLU A 43 -13.24 -7.16 -10.82
C GLU A 43 -12.34 -7.77 -9.76
N ALA A 44 -12.15 -9.09 -9.79
CA ALA A 44 -11.23 -9.79 -8.88
C ALA A 44 -9.79 -9.28 -9.08
N ARG A 45 -9.38 -9.11 -10.34
CA ARG A 45 -8.06 -8.58 -10.70
C ARG A 45 -7.85 -7.16 -10.17
N ALA A 46 -8.82 -6.28 -10.34
CA ALA A 46 -8.74 -4.91 -9.84
C ALA A 46 -8.66 -4.87 -8.31
N ARG A 47 -9.37 -5.77 -7.62
CA ARG A 47 -9.32 -5.90 -6.15
C ARG A 47 -7.95 -6.40 -5.68
N ASP A 48 -7.35 -7.37 -6.37
CA ASP A 48 -6.01 -7.86 -6.06
C ASP A 48 -4.94 -6.78 -6.27
N LEU A 49 -5.07 -6.00 -7.36
CA LEU A 49 -4.19 -4.88 -7.65
C LEU A 49 -4.31 -3.78 -6.60
N ALA A 50 -5.53 -3.40 -6.21
CA ALA A 50 -5.78 -2.47 -5.12
C ALA A 50 -5.14 -2.99 -3.80
N GLY A 51 -5.41 -4.24 -3.43
CA GLY A 51 -4.83 -4.86 -2.25
C GLY A 51 -3.29 -4.88 -2.28
N SER A 52 -2.70 -5.13 -3.46
CA SER A 52 -1.26 -5.03 -3.68
C SER A 52 -0.75 -3.61 -3.42
N MET A 53 -1.35 -2.60 -4.04
CA MET A 53 -0.97 -1.19 -3.86
C MET A 53 -1.02 -0.78 -2.39
N GLY A 54 -2.05 -1.20 -1.65
CA GLY A 54 -2.16 -0.92 -0.22
C GLY A 54 -1.00 -1.47 0.60
N ARG A 55 -0.45 -2.64 0.24
CA ARG A 55 0.71 -3.22 0.92
C ARG A 55 2.04 -2.50 0.65
N HIS A 56 2.08 -1.61 -0.35
CA HIS A 56 3.28 -0.82 -0.65
C HIS A 56 3.37 0.45 0.19
N PHE A 57 2.33 0.81 0.94
CA PHE A 57 2.41 1.92 1.88
C PHE A 57 3.34 1.61 3.04
N LEU A 58 3.90 2.67 3.62
CA LEU A 58 4.73 2.57 4.81
C LEU A 58 3.91 1.98 5.97
N THR A 59 4.47 0.98 6.63
CA THR A 59 3.89 0.33 7.79
C THR A 59 4.97 0.08 8.84
N GLY A 60 4.56 -0.15 10.08
CA GLY A 60 5.45 -0.66 11.11
C GLY A 60 5.91 -2.08 10.80
N VAL A 61 7.15 -2.40 11.16
CA VAL A 61 7.78 -3.70 10.87
C VAL A 61 8.52 -4.23 12.09
N VAL A 62 8.67 -5.55 12.19
CA VAL A 62 9.48 -6.21 13.22
C VAL A 62 10.87 -6.46 12.66
N ASN A 63 11.89 -5.85 13.26
CA ASN A 63 13.29 -6.13 12.91
C ASN A 63 13.78 -7.37 13.68
N ALA A 64 13.92 -8.50 12.97
CA ALA A 64 14.46 -9.76 13.51
C ALA A 64 15.89 -10.07 13.02
N THR A 65 16.57 -9.10 12.40
CA THR A 65 17.90 -9.31 11.79
C THR A 65 19.07 -9.16 12.78
N GLY A 66 18.82 -8.55 13.95
CA GLY A 66 19.86 -8.16 14.91
C GLY A 66 20.64 -6.90 14.50
N VAL A 67 20.38 -6.31 13.33
CA VAL A 67 21.03 -5.06 12.90
C VAL A 67 20.34 -3.86 13.53
N LEU A 68 21.03 -3.18 14.45
CA LEU A 68 20.49 -2.00 15.16
C LEU A 68 20.26 -0.79 14.24
N LEU A 69 21.22 -0.50 13.36
CA LEU A 69 21.15 0.60 12.40
C LEU A 69 20.83 0.08 11.00
N HIS A 70 19.57 -0.29 10.78
CA HIS A 70 19.17 -0.92 9.54
C HIS A 70 18.75 0.13 8.48
N THR A 71 19.56 0.33 7.45
CA THR A 71 19.33 1.37 6.43
C THR A 71 17.98 1.23 5.71
N ASN A 72 17.59 0.00 5.36
CA ASN A 72 16.31 -0.24 4.70
C ASN A 72 15.09 -0.09 5.62
N LEU A 73 15.27 -0.17 6.96
CA LEU A 73 14.19 -0.02 7.95
C LEU A 73 14.19 1.35 8.63
N GLY A 74 14.96 2.31 8.13
CA GLY A 74 14.96 3.68 8.65
C GLY A 74 16.00 3.99 9.75
N ARG A 75 17.04 3.15 9.91
CA ARG A 75 18.15 3.32 10.87
C ARG A 75 17.67 3.28 12.33
N ALA A 76 18.00 4.30 13.14
CA ALA A 76 17.64 4.35 14.54
C ALA A 76 16.18 4.80 14.70
N PRO A 77 15.31 4.02 15.37
CA PRO A 77 13.98 4.50 15.70
C PRO A 77 14.09 5.69 16.67
N TRP A 78 13.23 6.68 16.50
CA TRP A 78 13.11 7.73 17.51
C TRP A 78 12.52 7.14 18.80
N GLY A 79 13.27 7.25 19.90
CA GLY A 79 12.77 6.87 21.22
C GLY A 79 11.64 7.80 21.65
N THR A 80 10.62 7.26 22.32
CA THR A 80 9.68 8.07 23.09
C THR A 80 10.46 8.84 24.14
N ALA A 81 10.49 10.18 24.03
CA ALA A 81 11.12 11.16 24.93
C ALA A 81 12.03 10.56 26.02
N PHE A 82 13.34 10.62 25.79
CA PHE A 82 14.29 10.43 26.87
C PHE A 82 14.17 11.65 27.80
N ASP A 83 13.73 11.43 29.04
CA ASP A 83 13.92 12.38 30.12
C ASP A 83 15.43 12.61 30.27
N ASP A 84 15.85 13.87 30.21
CA ASP A 84 17.24 14.35 30.12
C ASP A 84 18.06 14.09 31.41
N THR A 85 17.49 13.37 32.38
CA THR A 85 18.07 13.17 33.71
C THR A 85 19.04 11.99 33.84
N ARG A 86 19.48 11.32 32.76
CA ARG A 86 20.24 10.05 32.90
C ARG A 86 21.59 9.89 32.23
N TYR A 87 22.23 10.97 31.80
CA TYR A 87 23.67 10.92 31.50
C TYR A 87 24.42 12.13 32.06
N SER A 88 24.53 12.21 33.40
CA SER A 88 25.69 12.87 34.01
C SER A 88 26.81 11.85 34.06
N THR A 89 27.73 11.96 33.11
CA THR A 89 29.06 11.40 33.24
C THR A 89 29.99 12.44 32.64
N LEU A 90 30.57 13.25 33.53
CA LEU A 90 31.86 13.94 33.46
C LEU A 90 31.77 15.24 34.30
N GLU A 91 32.39 15.15 35.48
CA GLU A 91 32.93 16.19 36.39
C GLU A 91 32.05 17.36 36.86
#